data_AF-A0A316E7K4-F1
#
_entry.id   AF-A0A316E7K4-F1
#
_cell.length_a   1.000
_cell.length_b   1.000
_cell.length_c   1.000
_cell.angle_alpha   90.00
_cell.angle_beta   90.00
_cell.angle_gamma   90.00
#
_symmetry.space_group_name_H-M   'P 1'
#
loop_
_entity.id
_entity.type
_entity.pdbx_description
1 polymer ?
#
loop_
_entity_poly.entity_id
_entity_poly.type
_entity_poly.pdbx_seq_one_letter_code
_entity_poly.pdbx_strand_id
1 'polypeptide(L)'
;MKTISFISIFFSCVASMVAQKKMDRTLRVFNNGTVPYIQVSEAVAKDSLVFLDTRKLEEFKISHLEQALWVGYDQFDAQHLQNAIPNLNTPIVVYCSIGVRSEDIGERLQEMGYTNIQNLYGGIFKWKNLGYPVFDTEGNETEKVHAYNRLWGRLLEKGEKIYE
;
A
#
# COMPACT_ATOMS: atom_id res chain seq x y z
N MET A 1 -25.71 8.44 -43.32
CA MET A 1 -25.03 9.34 -42.36
C MET A 1 -25.53 9.04 -40.95
N LYS A 2 -24.69 8.44 -40.10
CA LYS A 2 -24.84 8.49 -38.64
C LYS A 2 -23.43 8.57 -38.05
N THR A 3 -23.00 9.80 -37.75
CA THR A 3 -21.78 10.07 -36.99
C THR A 3 -22.03 9.63 -35.56
N ILE A 4 -21.38 8.53 -35.14
CA ILE A 4 -21.34 8.15 -33.72
C ILE A 4 -20.24 8.98 -33.08
N SER A 5 -20.66 9.82 -32.14
CA SER A 5 -19.85 10.80 -31.44
C SER A 5 -18.83 10.13 -30.50
N PHE A 6 -17.54 10.30 -30.79
CA PHE A 6 -16.42 9.97 -29.91
C PHE A 6 -16.18 11.14 -28.95
N ILE A 7 -16.96 11.27 -27.87
CA ILE A 7 -16.62 12.21 -26.79
C ILE A 7 -17.03 11.60 -25.45
N SER A 8 -16.13 10.88 -24.78
CA SER A 8 -16.24 10.66 -23.33
C SER A 8 -14.95 10.17 -22.64
N ILE A 9 -13.77 10.66 -23.02
CA ILE A 9 -12.48 10.25 -22.39
C ILE A 9 -11.77 11.43 -21.67
N PHE A 10 -12.36 12.63 -21.60
CA PHE A 10 -11.65 13.80 -21.02
C PHE A 10 -11.91 14.05 -19.53
N PHE A 11 -12.96 13.48 -18.92
CA PHE A 11 -13.35 13.82 -17.54
C PHE A 11 -12.63 12.99 -16.46
N SER A 12 -12.14 11.79 -16.80
CA SER A 12 -11.47 10.87 -15.87
C SER A 12 -10.06 11.33 -15.44
N CYS A 13 -9.36 12.08 -16.30
CA CYS A 13 -7.96 12.43 -16.07
C CYS A 13 -7.80 13.49 -14.96
N VAL A 14 -8.74 14.45 -14.85
CA VAL A 14 -8.63 15.57 -13.91
C VAL A 14 -8.85 15.12 -12.46
N ALA A 15 -9.85 14.27 -12.21
CA ALA A 15 -10.13 13.74 -10.87
C ALA A 15 -8.94 12.92 -10.33
N SER A 16 -8.33 12.10 -11.20
CA SER A 16 -7.14 11.32 -10.87
C SER A 16 -5.95 12.20 -10.48
N MET A 17 -5.73 13.32 -11.18
CA MET A 17 -4.67 14.29 -10.85
C MET A 17 -4.90 15.01 -9.52
N VAL A 18 -6.14 15.35 -9.17
CA VAL A 18 -6.46 16.01 -7.89
C VAL A 18 -6.22 15.05 -6.72
N ALA A 19 -6.66 13.79 -6.83
CA ALA A 19 -6.45 12.77 -5.82
C ALA A 19 -4.95 12.48 -5.60
N GLN A 20 -4.17 12.38 -6.68
CA GLN A 20 -2.71 12.24 -6.62
C GLN A 20 -2.07 13.44 -5.92
N LYS A 21 -2.40 14.68 -6.29
CA LYS A 21 -1.86 15.89 -5.64
C LYS A 21 -2.15 15.95 -4.14
N LYS A 22 -3.30 15.46 -3.71
CA LYS A 22 -3.67 15.39 -2.28
C LYS A 22 -2.83 14.34 -1.55
N MET A 23 -2.72 13.12 -2.10
CA MET A 23 -1.87 12.06 -1.53
C MET A 23 -0.41 12.49 -1.47
N ASP A 24 0.12 13.07 -2.55
CA ASP A 24 1.48 13.61 -2.61
C ASP A 24 1.74 14.65 -1.53
N ARG A 25 0.78 15.55 -1.29
CA ARG A 25 0.90 16.55 -0.24
C ARG A 25 0.90 15.91 1.13
N THR A 26 0.02 14.94 1.37
CA THR A 26 -0.01 14.18 2.62
C THR A 26 1.34 13.50 2.86
N LEU A 27 1.84 12.70 1.91
CA LEU A 27 3.10 11.99 2.07
C LEU A 27 4.26 12.97 2.30
N ARG A 28 4.38 14.07 1.55
CA ARG A 28 5.42 15.09 1.80
C ARG A 28 5.39 15.72 3.20
N VAL A 29 4.25 15.69 3.90
CA VAL A 29 4.13 16.24 5.25
C VAL A 29 4.57 15.21 6.31
N PHE A 30 4.26 13.94 6.09
CA PHE A 30 4.49 12.88 7.08
C PHE A 30 5.78 12.10 6.85
N ASN A 31 6.33 12.15 5.64
CA ASN A 31 7.43 11.31 5.22
C ASN A 31 8.69 12.10 4.87
N ASN A 32 9.85 11.53 5.17
CA ASN A 32 11.16 12.09 4.86
C ASN A 32 11.65 11.73 3.45
N GLY A 33 11.06 10.73 2.79
CA GLY A 33 11.44 10.27 1.46
C GLY A 33 12.76 9.51 1.41
N THR A 34 13.18 8.94 2.54
CA THR A 34 14.40 8.14 2.73
C THR A 34 14.29 6.74 2.11
N VAL A 35 13.07 6.21 2.07
CA VAL A 35 12.75 4.94 1.40
C VAL A 35 12.11 5.26 0.04
N PRO A 36 12.68 4.78 -1.09
CA PRO A 36 12.16 5.10 -2.41
C PRO A 36 10.75 4.55 -2.59
N TYR A 37 9.87 5.32 -3.23
CA TYR A 37 8.52 4.86 -3.54
C TYR A 37 8.50 3.92 -4.75
N ILE A 38 7.59 2.94 -4.70
CA ILE A 38 7.12 2.20 -5.87
C ILE A 38 5.65 2.54 -6.13
N GLN A 39 5.29 2.76 -7.39
CA GLN A 39 3.89 2.96 -7.79
C GLN A 39 3.17 1.60 -7.81
N VAL A 40 1.89 1.58 -7.47
CA VAL A 40 1.08 0.35 -7.49
C VAL A 40 1.16 -0.36 -8.85
N SER A 41 1.05 0.38 -9.96
CA SER A 41 1.13 -0.18 -11.31
C SER A 41 2.50 -0.80 -11.64
N GLU A 42 3.58 -0.31 -11.02
CA GLU A 42 4.90 -0.91 -11.16
C GLU A 42 5.04 -2.14 -10.26
N ALA A 43 4.52 -2.09 -9.03
CA ALA A 43 4.57 -3.21 -8.10
C ALA A 43 3.85 -4.44 -8.65
N VAL A 44 2.66 -4.27 -9.26
CA VAL A 44 1.91 -5.39 -9.87
C VAL A 44 2.56 -5.97 -11.12
N ALA A 45 3.49 -5.23 -11.75
CA ALA A 45 4.18 -5.67 -12.96
C ALA A 45 5.50 -6.41 -12.66
N LYS A 46 5.91 -6.45 -11.40
CA LYS A 46 7.12 -7.14 -10.95
C LYS A 46 6.76 -8.49 -10.36
N ASP A 47 7.38 -9.54 -10.89
CA ASP A 47 7.37 -10.84 -10.25
C ASP A 47 8.30 -10.86 -9.03
N SER A 48 8.00 -11.71 -8.04
CA SER A 48 8.88 -12.00 -6.89
C SER A 48 9.12 -10.85 -5.90
N LEU A 49 8.14 -9.95 -5.72
CA LEU A 49 8.15 -8.98 -4.61
C LEU A 49 7.67 -9.63 -3.31
N VAL A 50 8.34 -9.31 -2.19
CA VAL A 50 7.81 -9.61 -0.85
C VAL A 50 7.10 -8.37 -0.32
N PHE A 51 5.78 -8.49 -0.09
CA PHE A 51 4.99 -7.42 0.52
C PHE A 51 5.03 -7.54 2.04
N LEU A 52 5.38 -6.45 2.73
CA LEU A 52 5.36 -6.36 4.19
C LEU A 52 4.27 -5.40 4.63
N ASP A 53 3.29 -5.92 5.37
CA ASP A 53 2.22 -5.11 5.96
C ASP A 53 2.61 -4.62 7.36
N THR A 54 2.76 -3.31 7.49
CA THR A 54 3.14 -2.65 8.76
C THR A 54 1.93 -2.16 9.55
N ARG A 55 0.70 -2.41 9.08
CA ARG A 55 -0.52 -2.03 9.81
C ARG A 55 -0.69 -2.86 11.07
N LYS A 56 -1.64 -2.47 11.93
CA LYS A 56 -1.95 -3.26 13.12
C LYS A 56 -2.56 -4.61 12.70
N LEU A 57 -2.46 -5.60 13.58
CA LEU A 57 -2.90 -6.96 13.29
C LEU A 57 -4.40 -7.01 12.93
N GLU A 58 -5.24 -6.24 13.61
CA GLU A 58 -6.66 -6.13 13.30
C GLU A 58 -6.92 -5.61 11.87
N GLU A 59 -6.08 -4.68 11.39
CA GLU A 59 -6.22 -4.14 10.03
C GLU A 59 -5.82 -5.15 8.96
N PHE A 60 -4.77 -5.93 9.24
CA PHE A 60 -4.30 -7.02 8.37
C PHE A 60 -5.33 -8.16 8.30
N LYS A 61 -5.97 -8.49 9.43
CA LYS A 61 -7.00 -9.54 9.51
C LYS A 61 -8.24 -9.21 8.69
N ILE A 62 -8.62 -7.94 8.57
CA ILE A 62 -9.71 -7.49 7.70
C ILE A 62 -9.39 -7.78 6.23
N SER A 63 -8.18 -7.41 5.82
CA SER A 63 -7.71 -7.57 4.43
C SER A 63 -6.22 -7.27 4.34
N HIS A 64 -5.52 -7.83 3.37
CA HIS A 64 -4.13 -7.54 3.03
C HIS A 64 -3.85 -7.80 1.54
N LEU A 65 -2.67 -7.38 1.06
CA LEU A 65 -2.20 -7.75 -0.28
C LEU A 65 -1.93 -9.26 -0.33
N GLU A 66 -2.06 -9.85 -1.51
CA GLU A 66 -1.82 -11.29 -1.71
C GLU A 66 -0.45 -11.70 -1.17
N GLN A 67 -0.42 -12.78 -0.37
CA GLN A 67 0.79 -13.34 0.23
C GLN A 67 1.63 -12.35 1.06
N ALA A 68 1.06 -11.21 1.48
CA ALA A 68 1.77 -10.25 2.31
C ALA A 68 2.13 -10.85 3.69
N LEU A 69 3.36 -10.59 4.14
CA LEU A 69 3.79 -10.89 5.49
C LEU A 69 3.40 -9.75 6.41
N TRP A 70 2.61 -10.05 7.45
CA TRP A 70 2.36 -9.08 8.51
C TRP A 70 3.60 -8.93 9.40
N VAL A 71 4.11 -7.70 9.51
CA VAL A 71 5.26 -7.37 10.37
C VAL A 71 4.90 -6.39 11.48
N GLY A 72 3.74 -5.71 11.35
CA GLY A 72 3.31 -4.71 12.31
C GLY A 72 4.20 -3.46 12.35
N TYR A 73 3.74 -2.46 13.10
CA TYR A 73 4.50 -1.22 13.33
C TYR A 73 5.04 -1.17 14.76
N ASP A 74 4.13 -1.25 15.74
CA ASP A 74 4.48 -1.23 17.16
C ASP A 74 5.08 -2.58 17.62
N GLN A 75 4.66 -3.68 16.98
CA GLN A 75 5.09 -5.06 17.26
C GLN A 75 6.20 -5.54 16.32
N PHE A 76 6.90 -4.63 15.64
CA PHE A 76 7.93 -5.00 14.68
C PHE A 76 9.05 -5.80 15.36
N ASP A 77 9.21 -7.06 14.94
CA ASP A 77 10.24 -7.98 15.42
C ASP A 77 11.30 -8.20 14.33
N ALA A 78 12.46 -7.58 14.52
CA ALA A 78 13.59 -7.65 13.61
C ALA A 78 14.13 -9.08 13.44
N GLN A 79 14.14 -9.88 14.51
CA GLN A 79 14.67 -11.25 14.46
C GLN A 79 13.71 -12.17 13.70
N HIS A 80 12.40 -12.03 13.95
CA HIS A 80 11.39 -12.77 13.20
C HIS A 80 11.47 -12.46 11.71
N LEU A 81 11.60 -11.17 11.35
CA LEU A 81 11.76 -10.77 9.96
C LEU A 81 13.01 -11.37 9.32
N GLN A 82 14.18 -11.29 9.97
CA GLN A 82 15.42 -11.84 9.41
C GLN A 82 15.35 -13.35 9.21
N ASN A 83 14.63 -14.06 10.07
CA ASN A 83 14.39 -15.49 9.90
C ASN A 83 13.46 -15.77 8.70
N ALA A 84 12.46 -14.93 8.47
CA ALA A 84 11.54 -15.05 7.33
C ALA A 84 12.19 -14.63 6.00
N ILE A 85 13.06 -13.61 6.02
CA ILE A 85 13.72 -13.04 4.84
C ILE A 85 15.22 -12.93 5.10
N PRO A 86 15.98 -14.04 5.09
CA PRO A 86 17.40 -14.04 5.43
C PRO A 86 18.29 -13.36 4.38
N ASN A 87 17.81 -13.24 3.14
CA ASN A 87 18.55 -12.57 2.07
C ASN A 87 18.30 -11.05 2.10
N LEU A 88 19.33 -10.28 2.44
CA LEU A 88 19.28 -8.82 2.56
C LEU A 88 19.00 -8.08 1.22
N ASN A 89 19.22 -8.74 0.09
CA ASN A 89 18.92 -8.18 -1.23
C ASN A 89 17.53 -8.58 -1.77
N THR A 90 16.69 -9.22 -0.95
CA THR A 90 15.32 -9.57 -1.34
C THR A 90 14.55 -8.30 -1.73
N PRO A 91 13.87 -8.26 -2.89
CA PRO A 91 13.00 -7.15 -3.26
C PRO A 91 11.81 -7.07 -2.31
N ILE A 92 11.79 -6.03 -1.48
CA ILE A 92 10.77 -5.81 -0.45
C ILE A 92 9.94 -4.58 -0.80
N VAL A 93 8.63 -4.72 -0.73
CA VAL A 93 7.70 -3.59 -0.74
C VAL A 93 6.99 -3.50 0.60
N VAL A 94 7.34 -2.49 1.39
CA VAL A 94 6.65 -2.17 2.64
C VAL A 94 5.42 -1.34 2.36
N TYR A 95 4.33 -1.62 3.05
CA TYR A 95 3.10 -0.82 2.94
C TYR A 95 2.35 -0.72 4.25
N CYS A 96 1.56 0.34 4.34
CA CYS A 96 0.54 0.50 5.38
C CYS A 96 -0.77 0.99 4.74
N SER A 97 -1.58 1.74 5.48
CA SER A 97 -2.82 2.31 4.94
C SER A 97 -2.55 3.26 3.77
N ILE A 98 -1.58 4.17 3.91
CA ILE A 98 -1.30 5.25 2.94
C ILE A 98 0.18 5.45 2.58
N GLY A 99 1.12 4.81 3.27
CA GLY A 99 2.57 4.97 3.03
C GLY A 99 3.38 5.63 4.17
N VAL A 100 2.75 6.03 5.28
CA VAL A 100 3.43 6.71 6.41
C VAL A 100 4.17 5.72 7.31
N ARG A 101 3.45 4.87 8.06
CA ARG A 101 4.05 3.85 8.94
C ARG A 101 5.05 2.93 8.23
N SER A 102 4.84 2.69 6.94
CA SER A 102 5.71 1.84 6.14
C SER A 102 7.03 2.50 5.78
N GLU A 103 7.15 3.83 5.77
CA GLU A 103 8.45 4.47 5.62
C GLU A 103 9.34 4.20 6.83
N ASP A 104 8.86 4.43 8.05
CA ASP A 104 9.67 4.20 9.25
C ASP A 104 10.12 2.73 9.37
N ILE A 105 9.26 1.77 8.99
CA ILE A 105 9.69 0.37 8.92
C ILE A 105 10.73 0.17 7.81
N GLY A 106 10.53 0.77 6.64
CA GLY A 106 11.53 0.71 5.58
C GLY A 106 12.89 1.30 6.00
N GLU A 107 12.92 2.37 6.79
CA GLU A 107 14.16 2.92 7.37
C GLU A 107 14.81 1.91 8.33
N ARG A 108 14.04 1.27 9.22
CA ARG A 108 14.56 0.19 10.08
C ARG A 108 15.12 -0.97 9.26
N LEU A 109 14.49 -1.33 8.15
CA LEU A 109 15.02 -2.35 7.24
C LEU A 109 16.36 -1.92 6.62
N GLN A 110 16.50 -0.67 6.22
CA GLN A 110 17.77 -0.12 5.72
C GLN A 110 18.85 -0.20 6.81
N GLU A 111 18.53 0.16 8.05
CA GLU A 111 19.44 0.06 9.21
C GLU A 111 19.87 -1.38 9.50
N MET A 112 18.98 -2.34 9.26
CA MET A 112 19.25 -3.79 9.35
C MET A 112 20.08 -4.33 8.18
N GLY A 113 20.36 -3.51 7.16
CA GLY A 113 21.19 -3.86 6.01
C GLY A 113 20.44 -4.38 4.78
N TYR A 114 19.11 -4.34 4.76
CA TYR A 114 18.36 -4.65 3.55
C TYR A 114 18.58 -3.57 2.49
N THR A 115 18.87 -3.98 1.26
CA THR A 115 19.33 -3.06 0.20
C THR A 115 18.28 -2.77 -0.86
N ASN A 116 17.21 -3.55 -0.93
CA ASN A 116 16.20 -3.47 -1.99
C ASN A 116 14.79 -3.29 -1.42
N ILE A 117 14.56 -2.13 -0.80
CA ILE A 117 13.31 -1.79 -0.13
C ILE A 117 12.65 -0.63 -0.86
N GLN A 118 11.35 -0.77 -1.12
CA GLN A 118 10.53 0.31 -1.65
C GLN A 118 9.26 0.48 -0.80
N ASN A 119 8.81 1.71 -0.63
CA ASN A 119 7.55 2.02 0.06
C ASN A 119 6.40 2.10 -0.95
N LEU A 120 5.30 1.38 -0.71
CA LEU A 120 4.17 1.38 -1.63
C LEU A 120 3.44 2.73 -1.58
N TYR A 121 3.53 3.48 -2.67
CA TYR A 121 2.91 4.80 -2.76
C TYR A 121 1.40 4.72 -2.55
N GLY A 122 0.90 5.41 -1.51
CA GLY A 122 -0.51 5.45 -1.17
C GLY A 122 -1.04 4.18 -0.49
N GLY A 123 -0.17 3.22 -0.16
CA GLY A 123 -0.49 2.01 0.59
C GLY A 123 -1.62 1.16 0.02
N ILE A 124 -2.24 0.34 0.89
CA ILE A 124 -3.38 -0.51 0.53
C ILE A 124 -4.60 0.31 0.07
N PHE A 125 -4.73 1.58 0.50
CA PHE A 125 -5.83 2.42 0.02
C PHE A 125 -5.69 2.72 -1.47
N LYS A 126 -4.50 3.13 -1.92
CA LYS A 126 -4.27 3.37 -3.34
C LYS A 126 -4.35 2.08 -4.16
N TRP A 127 -3.87 0.97 -3.61
CA TRP A 127 -4.01 -0.36 -4.19
C TRP A 127 -5.48 -0.68 -4.49
N LYS A 128 -6.36 -0.62 -3.47
CA LYS A 128 -7.79 -0.89 -3.65
C LYS A 128 -8.49 0.14 -4.54
N ASN A 129 -8.13 1.43 -4.44
CA ASN A 129 -8.70 2.47 -5.29
C ASN A 129 -8.41 2.26 -6.79
N LEU A 130 -7.29 1.61 -7.12
CA LEU A 130 -6.96 1.22 -8.49
C LEU A 130 -7.68 -0.05 -8.94
N GLY A 131 -8.39 -0.74 -8.05
CA GLY A 131 -9.21 -1.91 -8.36
C GLY A 131 -8.48 -3.25 -8.23
N TYR A 132 -7.31 -3.28 -7.58
CA TYR A 132 -6.59 -4.52 -7.32
C TYR A 132 -7.22 -5.29 -6.14
N PRO A 133 -7.17 -6.63 -6.17
CA PRO A 133 -7.76 -7.47 -5.12
C PRO A 133 -7.02 -7.31 -3.80
N VAL A 134 -7.75 -7.55 -2.71
CA VAL A 134 -7.21 -7.69 -1.34
C VAL A 134 -7.84 -8.93 -0.73
N PHE A 135 -7.17 -9.54 0.24
CA PHE A 135 -7.49 -10.88 0.71
C PHE A 135 -7.69 -10.91 2.21
N ASP A 136 -8.67 -11.67 2.68
CA ASP A 136 -8.81 -11.98 4.11
C ASP A 136 -7.81 -13.06 4.56
N THR A 137 -7.81 -13.40 5.85
CA THR A 137 -6.89 -14.42 6.40
C THR A 137 -7.16 -15.84 5.94
N GLU A 138 -8.29 -16.10 5.30
CA GLU A 138 -8.61 -17.40 4.70
C GLU A 138 -8.13 -17.47 3.24
N GLY A 139 -7.60 -16.37 2.70
CA GLY A 139 -7.13 -16.28 1.33
C GLY A 139 -8.24 -15.98 0.32
N ASN A 140 -9.43 -15.57 0.78
CA ASN A 140 -10.51 -15.17 -0.12
C ASN A 140 -10.37 -13.69 -0.49
N GLU A 141 -10.64 -13.36 -1.75
CA GLU A 141 -10.76 -11.96 -2.15
C GLU A 141 -11.92 -11.29 -1.40
N THR A 142 -11.68 -10.07 -0.91
CA THR A 142 -12.65 -9.29 -0.15
C THR A 142 -12.70 -7.83 -0.61
N GLU A 143 -13.87 -7.21 -0.45
CA GLU A 143 -14.03 -5.77 -0.65
C GLU A 143 -13.71 -4.96 0.60
N LYS A 144 -13.59 -5.60 1.75
CA LYS A 144 -13.37 -4.93 3.04
C LYS A 144 -11.95 -4.40 3.12
N VAL A 145 -11.79 -3.15 3.56
CA VAL A 145 -10.49 -2.56 3.87
C VAL A 145 -10.62 -1.74 5.16
N HIS A 146 -9.75 -2.01 6.12
CA HIS A 146 -9.71 -1.23 7.36
C HIS A 146 -9.25 0.20 7.08
N ALA A 147 -10.14 1.16 7.31
CA ALA A 147 -10.01 2.57 6.98
C ALA A 147 -9.23 3.39 8.04
N TYR A 148 -8.70 2.72 9.06
CA TYR A 148 -7.96 3.27 10.21
C TYR A 148 -8.80 4.20 11.11
N ASN A 149 -9.25 5.33 10.58
CA ASN A 149 -10.24 6.20 11.22
C ASN A 149 -11.02 7.00 10.16
N ARG A 150 -12.09 7.68 10.56
CA ARG A 150 -12.96 8.43 9.63
C ARG A 150 -12.25 9.55 8.86
N LEU A 151 -11.14 10.07 9.37
CA LEU A 151 -10.36 11.10 8.68
C LEU A 151 -9.58 10.48 7.51
N TRP A 152 -8.80 9.45 7.80
CA TRP A 152 -7.97 8.76 6.80
C TRP A 152 -8.78 7.93 5.83
N GLY A 153 -9.91 7.36 6.27
CA GLY A 153 -10.88 6.67 5.44
C GLY A 153 -11.48 7.51 4.31
N ARG A 154 -11.30 8.85 4.31
CA ARG A 154 -11.65 9.71 3.17
C ARG A 154 -10.75 9.51 1.95
N LEU A 155 -9.57 8.91 2.13
CA LEU A 155 -8.62 8.60 1.05
C LEU A 155 -8.86 7.21 0.45
N LEU A 156 -9.64 6.35 1.11
CA LEU A 156 -10.14 5.10 0.57
C LEU A 156 -11.42 5.40 -0.22
N GLU A 157 -11.36 5.31 -1.55
CA GLU A 157 -12.44 5.66 -2.48
C GLU A 157 -13.24 4.42 -2.91
N LYS A 158 -12.59 3.26 -2.96
CA LYS A 158 -13.21 1.96 -3.31
C LYS A 158 -13.07 0.94 -2.18
N GLY A 159 -13.96 -0.05 -2.19
CA GLY A 159 -14.07 -1.07 -1.14
C GLY A 159 -15.01 -0.66 0.00
N GLU A 160 -15.34 -1.64 0.85
CA GLU A 160 -16.12 -1.50 2.07
C GLU A 160 -15.21 -1.04 3.22
N LYS A 161 -15.48 0.14 3.78
CA LYS A 161 -14.66 0.74 4.85
C LYS A 161 -15.00 0.13 6.19
N ILE A 162 -14.03 -0.54 6.81
CA ILE A 162 -14.14 -1.04 8.17
C ILE A 162 -13.39 -0.11 9.13
N TYR A 163 -13.93 0.19 10.30
CA TYR A 163 -13.30 1.08 11.30
C TYR A 163 -13.09 0.40 12.66
N GLU A 164 -13.55 -0.85 12.80
CA GLU A 164 -13.51 -1.68 14.00
C GLU A 164 -12.68 -2.93 13.75
#